data_AF-A0A1R3FET0-F1
#
_entry.id   AF-A0A1R3FET0-F1
#
_cell.length_a   1.000
_cell.length_b   1.000
_cell.length_c   1.000
_cell.angle_alpha   90.00
_cell.angle_beta   90.00
_cell.angle_gamma   90.00
#
_symmetry.space_group_name_H-M   'P 1'
#
loop_
_entity.id
_entity.type
_entity.pdbx_description
1 polymer ?
#
loop_
_entity_poly.entity_id
_entity_poly.type
_entity_poly.pdbx_seq_one_letter_code
_entity_poly.pdbx_strand_id
1 'polypeptide(L)' 'MLEKENLIKLARMQMPFGKYAGRTLIDLPEEYLLWFDKKGFPSGELGDLLKLCLALKIEGLDSVVKPLKRM' A
#
# COMPACT_ATOMS: atom_id res chain seq x y z
N MET A 1 -1.88 1.03 -14.13
CA MET A 1 -0.49 0.68 -14.54
C MET A 1 0.46 1.06 -13.42
N LEU A 2 1.66 0.45 -13.34
CA LEU A 2 2.68 0.87 -12.39
C LEU A 2 3.27 2.21 -12.83
N GLU A 3 2.97 3.28 -12.10
CA GLU A 3 3.48 4.63 -12.35
C GLU A 3 4.29 5.11 -11.15
N LYS A 4 5.28 5.97 -11.40
CA LYS A 4 6.14 6.54 -10.35
C LYS A 4 5.32 7.24 -9.26
N GLU A 5 4.23 7.88 -9.65
CA GLU A 5 3.30 8.55 -8.73
C GLU A 5 2.65 7.59 -7.74
N ASN A 6 2.41 6.33 -8.14
CA ASN A 6 1.83 5.33 -7.24
C ASN A 6 2.80 4.99 -6.11
N LEU A 7 4.11 4.93 -6.37
CA LEU A 7 5.12 4.70 -5.33
C LEU A 7 5.17 5.86 -4.33
N ILE A 8 5.05 7.09 -4.81
CA ILE A 8 4.97 8.29 -3.96
C ILE A 8 3.69 8.26 -3.11
N LYS A 9 2.55 7.91 -3.72
CA LYS A 9 1.28 7.76 -3.01
C LYS A 9 1.36 6.66 -1.95
N LEU A 10 1.98 5.52 -2.23
CA LEU A 10 2.19 4.47 -1.23
C LEU A 10 3.00 4.93 -0.01
N ALA A 11 4.00 5.79 -0.22
CA ALA A 11 4.83 6.32 0.83
C ALA A 11 4.16 7.44 1.66
N ARG A 12 3.22 8.20 1.06
CA ARG A 12 2.65 9.42 1.67
C ARG A 12 1.19 9.30 2.07
N MET A 13 0.39 8.54 1.32
CA MET A 13 -1.03 8.37 1.59
C MET A 13 -1.21 7.54 2.87
N GLN A 14 -2.03 8.06 3.78
CA GLN A 14 -2.43 7.36 4.98
C GLN A 14 -3.67 6.52 4.72
N MET A 15 -3.73 5.36 5.35
CA MET A 15 -4.89 4.49 5.35
C MET A 15 -6.08 5.26 5.98
N PRO A 16 -7.21 5.44 5.28
CA PRO A 16 -8.29 6.29 5.76
C PRO A 16 -9.21 5.62 6.80
N PHE A 17 -9.14 4.30 6.97
CA PHE A 17 -10.04 3.56 7.86
C PHE A 17 -9.43 2.23 8.34
N GLY A 18 -10.16 1.53 9.21
CA GLY A 18 -9.83 0.19 9.68
C GLY A 18 -8.76 0.18 10.79
N LYS A 19 -8.24 -1.01 11.09
CA LYS A 19 -7.29 -1.26 12.20
C LYS A 19 -6.03 -0.41 12.11
N TYR A 20 -5.60 -0.08 10.89
CA TYR A 20 -4.36 0.64 10.62
C TYR A 20 -4.59 2.06 10.09
N ALA A 21 -5.75 2.65 10.38
CA ALA A 21 -6.04 4.04 10.03
C ALA A 21 -4.92 4.98 10.50
N GLY A 22 -4.55 5.96 9.66
CA GLY A 22 -3.46 6.91 9.92
C GLY A 22 -2.05 6.39 9.62
N ARG A 23 -1.86 5.09 9.33
CA ARG A 23 -0.57 4.57 8.86
C ARG A 23 -0.40 4.78 7.36
N THR A 24 0.81 5.05 6.89
CA THR A 24 1.08 5.12 5.44
C THR A 24 0.88 3.76 4.79
N LEU A 25 0.39 3.72 3.54
CA LEU A 25 0.03 2.46 2.87
C LEU A 25 1.20 1.46 2.81
N ILE A 26 2.43 1.92 2.59
CA ILE A 26 3.62 1.06 2.55
C ILE A 26 3.97 0.42 3.91
N ASP A 27 3.51 1.00 5.01
CA ASP A 27 3.71 0.48 6.38
C ASP A 27 2.61 -0.50 6.80
N LEU A 28 1.61 -0.74 5.96
CA LEU A 28 0.58 -1.72 6.25
C LEU A 28 1.22 -3.12 6.34
N PRO A 29 0.86 -3.94 7.34
CA PRO A 29 1.33 -5.32 7.42
C PRO A 29 0.84 -6.14 6.22
N GLU A 30 1.67 -7.06 5.74
CA GLU A 30 1.32 -7.94 4.61
C GLU A 30 0.06 -8.76 4.91
N GLU A 31 -0.07 -9.30 6.13
CA GLU A 31 -1.27 -10.02 6.58
C GLU A 31 -2.57 -9.22 6.41
N TYR A 32 -2.51 -7.90 6.56
CA TYR A 32 -3.66 -7.02 6.45
C TYR A 32 -4.07 -6.82 5.00
N LEU A 33 -3.07 -6.74 4.12
CA LEU A 33 -3.29 -6.64 2.68
C LEU A 33 -3.77 -7.97 2.09
N LEU A 34 -3.24 -9.11 2.57
CA LEU A 34 -3.73 -10.45 2.23
C LEU A 34 -5.18 -10.68 2.70
N TRP A 35 -5.59 -10.08 3.81
CA TRP A 35 -6.98 -10.09 4.23
C TRP A 35 -7.89 -9.37 3.23
N PHE A 36 -7.46 -8.23 2.69
CA PHE A 36 -8.17 -7.54 1.60
C PHE A 36 -8.16 -8.35 0.30
N ASP A 37 -7.08 -9.03 -0.03
CA ASP A 37 -7.01 -9.89 -1.22
C ASP A 37 -8.09 -10.99 -1.20
N LYS A 38 -8.35 -11.56 -0.02
CA LYS A 38 -9.40 -12.56 0.19
C LYS A 38 -10.81 -11.99 0.24
N LYS A 39 -10.98 -10.76 0.76
CA LYS A 39 -12.30 -10.14 0.99
C LYS A 39 -12.75 -9.22 -0.15
N GLY A 40 -11.82 -8.77 -0.98
CA GLY A 40 -11.99 -7.70 -1.96
C GLY A 40 -11.37 -6.39 -1.46
N PHE A 41 -10.56 -5.77 -2.31
CA PHE A 41 -10.05 -4.42 -2.09
C PHE A 41 -11.14 -3.37 -2.28
N PRO A 42 -11.05 -2.21 -1.60
CA PRO A 42 -11.94 -1.08 -1.87
C PRO A 42 -11.88 -0.67 -3.34
N SER A 43 -12.95 -0.05 -3.85
CA SER A 43 -12.97 0.45 -5.22
C SER A 43 -12.13 1.73 -5.38
N GLY A 44 -11.75 2.01 -6.62
CA GLY A 44 -11.00 3.20 -6.99
C GLY A 44 -9.53 3.13 -6.61
N GLU A 45 -8.89 4.29 -6.57
CA GLU A 45 -7.43 4.42 -6.47
C GLU A 45 -6.85 3.74 -5.23
N LEU A 46 -7.53 3.84 -4.07
CA LEU A 46 -7.05 3.21 -2.84
C LEU A 46 -6.91 1.69 -3.01
N GLY A 47 -7.88 1.04 -3.66
CA GLY A 47 -7.82 -0.40 -3.90
C GLY A 47 -6.64 -0.78 -4.78
N ASP A 48 -6.41 -0.01 -5.83
CA ASP A 48 -5.30 -0.25 -6.76
C ASP A 48 -3.93 -0.03 -6.08
N LEU A 49 -3.82 0.98 -5.22
CA LEU A 49 -2.63 1.18 -4.39
C LEU A 49 -2.44 0.04 -3.38
N LEU A 50 -3.49 -0.45 -2.72
CA LEU A 50 -3.37 -1.57 -1.78
C LEU A 50 -2.96 -2.87 -2.47
N LYS A 51 -3.48 -3.16 -3.67
CA LYS A 51 -3.04 -4.28 -4.51
C LYS A 51 -1.57 -4.16 -4.88
N LEU A 52 -1.14 -2.96 -5.30
CA LEU A 52 0.26 -2.71 -5.62
C LEU A 52 1.16 -2.86 -4.38
N CYS A 53 0.71 -2.37 -3.22
CA CYS A 53 1.43 -2.51 -1.95
C CYS A 53 1.61 -3.99 -1.59
N LEU A 54 0.58 -4.81 -1.77
CA LEU A 54 0.65 -6.25 -1.54
C LEU A 54 1.66 -6.91 -2.48
N ALA A 55 1.56 -6.63 -3.78
CA ALA A 55 2.49 -7.18 -4.77
C ALA A 55 3.94 -6.84 -4.43
N LEU A 56 4.22 -5.58 -4.07
CA LEU A 56 5.57 -5.17 -3.66
C LEU A 56 6.08 -5.91 -2.42
N LYS A 57 5.20 -6.26 -1.47
CA LYS A 57 5.59 -7.00 -0.27
C LYS A 57 5.86 -8.46 -0.55
N ILE A 58 5.00 -9.12 -1.34
CA ILE A 58 5.19 -10.51 -1.78
C ILE A 58 6.53 -10.66 -2.51
N GLU A 59 6.87 -9.70 -3.36
CA GLU A 59 8.15 -9.69 -4.10
C GLU A 59 9.34 -9.18 -3.27
N GLY A 60 9.14 -8.73 -2.02
CA GLY A 60 10.21 -8.19 -1.17
C GLY A 60 10.77 -6.82 -1.62
N LEU A 61 10.03 -6.08 -2.46
CA LEU A 61 10.42 -4.80 -3.06
C LEU A 61 9.94 -3.56 -2.27
N ASP A 62 9.28 -3.74 -1.13
CA ASP A 62 8.78 -2.64 -0.31
C ASP A 62 9.89 -1.70 0.22
N SER A 63 11.11 -2.22 0.32
CA SER A 63 12.34 -1.49 0.65
C SER A 63 12.67 -0.36 -0.34
N VAL A 64 12.21 -0.45 -1.60
CA VAL A 64 12.41 0.59 -2.62
C VAL A 64 11.52 1.81 -2.34
N VAL A 65 10.36 1.59 -1.71
CA VAL A 65 9.37 2.65 -1.46
C VAL A 65 9.60 3.33 -0.11
N LYS A 66 10.06 2.59 0.91
CA LYS A 66 10.30 3.12 2.26
C LYS A 66 11.16 4.40 2.31
N PRO A 67 12.23 4.57 1.52
CA PRO A 67 13.03 5.80 1.50
C PRO A 67 12.25 7.04 1.05
N LEU A 68 11.23 6.87 0.20
CA LEU A 68 10.43 7.98 -0.34
C LEU A 68 9.59 8.69 0.73
N LYS A 69 9.45 8.09 1.92
CA LYS A 69 8.77 8.71 3.06
C LYS A 69 9.52 9.91 3.64
N ARG A 70 10.83 10.03 3.36
CA ARG A 70 11.72 11.05 3.92
C ARG A 70 12.15 12.09 2.88
N MET A 71 11.65 11.99 1.65
CA MET A 71 11.85 12.95 0.56
C MET A 71 10.68 13.92 0.49
#